data_AF-A0A2N4TPC5-F1
#
_entry.id   AF-A0A2N4TPC5-F1
#
_cell.length_a   1.000
_cell.length_b   1.000
_cell.length_c   1.000
_cell.angle_alpha   90.00
_cell.angle_beta   90.00
_cell.angle_gamma   90.00
#
_symmetry.space_group_name_H-M   'P 1'
#
loop_
_entity.id
_entity.type
_entity.pdbx_description
1 polymer ?
#
loop_
_entity_poly.entity_id
_entity_poly.type
_entity_poly.pdbx_seq_one_letter_code
_entity_poly.pdbx_strand_id
1 'polypeptide(L)'
;MNTLRKPTQGFTLTELMVTLAVLAVLVTIAVPSFSGMIATQATRNASFDLSSAVSLARAEAVKQNAVATVSTTSNWATGWTLTVGSPATVIRTFGPYSGVTIAASSGNTLSFGNDGRPTAGGVTFQVTPTSASQSVSSSCVQVGGTGRVAVVSGTCS
;
A
#
# COMPACT_ATOMS: atom_id res chain seq x y z
N MET A 1 28.54 -26.52 -59.87
CA MET A 1 28.53 -26.14 -58.43
C MET A 1 27.13 -26.46 -57.89
N ASN A 2 26.96 -27.64 -57.27
CA ASN A 2 25.66 -28.03 -56.69
C ASN A 2 25.54 -27.42 -55.29
N THR A 3 24.61 -26.49 -55.13
CA THR A 3 24.24 -25.91 -53.84
C THR A 3 23.38 -26.91 -53.06
N LEU A 4 23.96 -27.52 -52.02
CA LEU A 4 23.24 -28.37 -51.08
C LEU A 4 22.21 -27.51 -50.34
N ARG A 5 20.93 -27.64 -50.70
CA ARG A 5 19.82 -27.02 -49.95
C ARG A 5 19.73 -27.68 -48.58
N LYS A 6 20.01 -26.90 -47.53
CA LYS A 6 19.82 -27.30 -46.14
C LYS A 6 18.31 -27.47 -45.90
N PRO A 7 17.83 -28.64 -45.45
CA PRO A 7 16.41 -28.81 -45.17
C PRO A 7 15.99 -27.85 -44.06
N THR A 8 14.93 -27.08 -44.32
CA THR A 8 14.24 -26.28 -43.31
C THR A 8 13.64 -27.23 -42.28
N GLN A 9 14.21 -27.26 -41.08
CA GLN A 9 13.66 -28.02 -39.96
C GLN A 9 12.46 -27.25 -39.41
N GLY A 10 11.26 -27.81 -39.57
CA GLY A 10 10.01 -27.29 -38.99
C GLY A 10 9.58 -28.12 -37.80
N PHE A 11 8.83 -27.49 -36.88
CA PHE A 11 8.23 -28.17 -35.74
C PHE A 11 7.15 -29.15 -36.19
N THR A 12 7.12 -30.35 -35.60
CA THR A 12 6.03 -31.29 -35.88
C THR A 12 4.77 -30.91 -35.09
N LEU A 13 3.60 -31.36 -35.56
CA LEU A 13 2.32 -31.08 -34.90
C LEU A 13 2.30 -31.65 -33.46
N THR A 14 2.90 -32.82 -33.25
CA THR A 14 3.02 -33.45 -31.93
C THR A 14 3.94 -32.66 -31.00
N GLU A 15 5.05 -32.13 -31.51
CA GLU A 15 5.99 -31.31 -30.74
C GLU A 15 5.35 -29.97 -30.32
N LEU A 16 4.53 -29.37 -31.19
CA LEU A 16 3.74 -28.19 -30.83
C LEU A 16 2.73 -28.52 -29.71
N MET A 17 2.05 -29.67 -29.79
CA MET A 17 1.11 -30.07 -28.75
C MET A 17 1.79 -30.32 -27.40
N VAL A 18 2.97 -30.95 -27.39
CA VAL A 18 3.73 -31.19 -26.16
C VAL A 18 4.24 -29.88 -25.57
N THR A 19 4.77 -28.96 -26.39
CA THR A 19 5.23 -27.65 -25.90
C THR A 19 4.09 -26.82 -25.31
N LEU A 20 2.92 -26.80 -25.96
CA LEU A 20 1.72 -26.14 -25.42
C LEU A 20 1.23 -26.80 -24.11
N ALA A 21 1.27 -28.12 -24.01
CA ALA A 21 0.90 -28.84 -22.80
C ALA A 21 1.82 -28.48 -21.63
N VAL A 22 3.14 -28.46 -21.84
CA VAL A 22 4.11 -28.06 -20.82
C VAL A 22 3.93 -26.58 -20.45
N LEU A 23 3.74 -25.70 -21.44
CA LEU A 23 3.51 -24.28 -21.21
C LEU A 23 2.26 -24.03 -20.35
N ALA A 24 1.16 -24.76 -20.61
CA ALA A 24 -0.07 -24.67 -19.81
C ALA A 24 0.18 -25.03 -18.33
N VAL A 25 0.93 -26.11 -18.05
CA VAL A 25 1.29 -26.50 -16.68
C VAL A 25 2.19 -25.46 -16.00
N LEU A 26 3.12 -24.85 -16.73
CA LEU A 26 3.98 -23.81 -16.16
C LEU A 26 3.18 -22.55 -15.80
N VAL A 27 2.23 -22.15 -16.66
CA VAL A 27 1.38 -20.96 -16.42
C VAL A 27 0.50 -21.16 -15.19
N THR A 28 -0.09 -22.35 -14.99
CA THR A 28 -0.96 -22.61 -13.83
C THR A 28 -0.23 -22.51 -12.49
N ILE A 29 1.06 -22.82 -12.45
CA ILE A 29 1.89 -22.71 -11.24
C ILE A 29 2.40 -21.27 -11.04
N ALA A 30 2.68 -20.53 -12.11
CA ALA A 30 3.28 -19.19 -12.04
C ALA A 30 2.28 -18.09 -11.60
N VAL A 31 1.03 -18.12 -12.09
CA VAL A 31 0.02 -17.09 -11.83
C VAL A 31 -0.32 -16.87 -10.34
N PRO A 32 -0.54 -17.91 -9.49
CA PRO A 32 -0.94 -17.69 -8.10
C PRO A 32 0.12 -16.99 -7.24
N SER A 33 1.40 -16.99 -7.63
CA SER A 33 2.48 -16.36 -6.86
C SER A 33 2.45 -14.82 -6.92
N PHE A 34 2.02 -14.24 -8.06
CA PHE A 34 2.06 -12.79 -8.27
C PHE A 34 0.98 -12.03 -7.48
N SER A 35 -0.20 -12.61 -7.28
CA SER A 35 -1.30 -11.96 -6.56
C SER A 35 -0.95 -11.70 -5.08
N GLY A 36 -0.29 -12.65 -4.42
CA GLY A 36 0.17 -12.51 -3.04
C GLY A 36 1.26 -11.44 -2.88
N MET A 37 2.19 -11.37 -3.83
CA MET A 37 3.24 -10.34 -3.85
C MET A 37 2.65 -8.93 -4.01
N ILE A 38 1.71 -8.75 -4.95
CA ILE A 38 1.04 -7.46 -5.19
C ILE A 38 0.27 -7.01 -3.94
N ALA A 39 -0.51 -7.90 -3.33
CA ALA A 39 -1.26 -7.57 -2.12
C ALA A 39 -0.34 -7.20 -0.94
N THR A 40 0.77 -7.92 -0.77
CA THR A 40 1.79 -7.59 0.24
C THR A 40 2.40 -6.21 0.01
N GLN A 41 2.73 -5.87 -1.25
CA GLN A 41 3.27 -4.56 -1.59
C GLN A 41 2.24 -3.44 -1.37
N ALA A 42 0.97 -3.67 -1.69
CA ALA A 42 -0.10 -2.71 -1.46
C ALA A 42 -0.27 -2.39 0.04
N THR A 43 -0.31 -3.42 0.89
CA THR A 43 -0.38 -3.24 2.36
C THR A 43 0.85 -2.53 2.91
N ARG A 44 2.05 -2.85 2.42
CA ARG A 44 3.30 -2.16 2.81
C ARG A 44 3.32 -0.70 2.40
N ASN A 45 2.95 -0.39 1.15
CA ASN A 45 2.93 0.99 0.65
C ASN A 45 1.96 1.86 1.45
N ALA A 46 0.72 1.39 1.65
CA ALA A 46 -0.27 2.12 2.42
C ALA A 46 0.19 2.35 3.88
N SER A 47 0.76 1.33 4.52
CA SER A 47 1.26 1.45 5.90
C SER A 47 2.44 2.41 6.01
N PHE A 48 3.38 2.35 5.06
CA PHE A 48 4.52 3.24 5.00
C PHE A 48 4.09 4.69 4.78
N ASP A 49 3.20 4.93 3.81
CA ASP A 49 2.70 6.27 3.53
C ASP A 49 1.91 6.87 4.69
N LEU A 50 1.12 6.06 5.43
CA LEU A 50 0.49 6.50 6.67
C LEU A 50 1.53 6.92 7.71
N SER A 51 2.58 6.12 7.91
CA SER A 51 3.65 6.44 8.85
C SER A 51 4.44 7.70 8.45
N SER A 52 4.65 7.88 7.14
CA SER A 52 5.28 9.06 6.54
C SER A 52 4.39 10.29 6.71
N ALA A 53 3.09 10.18 6.45
CA ALA A 53 2.12 11.25 6.62
C ALA A 53 2.06 11.73 8.08
N VAL A 54 2.03 10.82 9.03
CA VAL A 54 2.06 11.14 10.47
C VAL A 54 3.36 11.85 10.86
N SER A 55 4.51 11.33 10.43
CA SER A 55 5.81 11.92 10.73
C SER A 55 5.96 13.32 10.13
N LEU A 56 5.51 13.49 8.88
CA LEU A 56 5.52 14.76 8.16
C LEU A 56 4.54 15.76 8.79
N ALA A 57 3.32 15.34 9.13
CA ALA A 57 2.33 16.19 9.77
C ALA A 57 2.86 16.74 11.10
N ARG A 58 3.45 15.87 11.92
CA ARG A 58 4.09 16.27 13.17
C ARG A 58 5.23 17.26 12.95
N ALA A 59 6.12 16.98 11.99
CA ALA A 59 7.24 17.86 11.69
C ALA A 59 6.78 19.24 11.22
N GLU A 60 5.77 19.29 10.34
CA GLU A 60 5.24 20.56 9.84
C GLU A 60 4.43 21.32 10.90
N ALA A 61 3.71 20.63 11.78
CA ALA A 61 3.02 21.27 12.91
C ALA A 61 3.99 22.03 13.82
N VAL A 62 5.11 21.38 14.17
CA VAL A 62 6.16 21.97 15.02
C VAL A 62 6.90 23.07 14.27
N LYS A 63 7.31 22.81 13.01
CA LYS A 63 8.08 23.75 12.18
C LYS A 63 7.33 25.05 11.92
N GLN A 64 6.03 24.97 11.69
CA GLN A 64 5.19 26.14 11.41
C GLN A 64 4.50 26.71 12.66
N ASN A 65 4.74 26.11 13.84
CA ASN A 65 4.06 26.43 15.09
C ASN A 65 2.53 26.53 14.92
N ALA A 66 1.96 25.58 14.18
CA ALA A 66 0.57 25.58 13.76
C ALA A 66 -0.02 24.17 13.76
N VAL A 67 -1.34 24.06 13.67
CA VAL A 67 -2.01 22.75 13.60
C VAL A 67 -1.79 22.15 12.22
N ALA A 68 -1.30 20.91 12.18
CA ALA A 68 -1.26 20.09 10.98
C ALA A 68 -2.40 19.06 11.01
N THR A 69 -3.09 18.87 9.89
CA THR A 69 -4.24 17.97 9.80
C THR A 69 -4.08 17.00 8.63
N VAL A 70 -4.16 15.71 8.92
CA VAL A 70 -4.27 14.64 7.93
C VAL A 70 -5.73 14.26 7.84
N SER A 71 -6.36 14.42 6.66
CA SER A 71 -7.79 14.13 6.50
C SER A 71 -8.13 13.45 5.16
N THR A 72 -9.17 12.63 5.18
CA THR A 72 -9.78 12.02 3.99
C THR A 72 -11.24 12.48 3.85
N THR A 73 -11.79 12.47 2.64
CA THR A 73 -13.18 12.87 2.39
C THR A 73 -14.18 11.77 2.71
N SER A 74 -13.79 10.50 2.58
CA SER A 74 -14.69 9.36 2.80
C SER A 74 -13.98 8.16 3.39
N ASN A 75 -12.97 7.64 2.69
CA ASN A 75 -12.25 6.43 3.06
C ASN A 75 -10.76 6.64 2.89
N TRP A 76 -9.99 6.23 3.89
CA TRP A 76 -8.54 6.32 3.89
C TRP A 76 -7.90 5.59 2.69
N ALA A 77 -8.49 4.52 2.16
CA ALA A 77 -8.02 3.85 0.95
C ALA A 77 -8.14 4.73 -0.31
N THR A 78 -9.09 5.68 -0.36
CA THR A 78 -9.23 6.64 -1.48
C THR A 78 -8.17 7.74 -1.47
N GLY A 79 -7.38 7.81 -0.40
CA GLY A 79 -6.35 8.81 -0.20
C GLY A 79 -6.70 9.83 0.87
N TRP A 80 -5.71 10.65 1.21
CA TRP A 80 -5.81 11.69 2.23
C TRP A 80 -4.90 12.86 1.89
N THR A 81 -5.18 14.01 2.49
CA THR A 81 -4.40 15.24 2.36
C THR A 81 -3.82 15.64 3.71
N LEU A 82 -2.58 16.11 3.70
CA LEU A 82 -1.94 16.80 4.81
C LEU A 82 -2.04 18.30 4.58
N THR A 83 -2.67 19.01 5.50
CA THR A 83 -2.76 20.46 5.51
C THR A 83 -2.16 21.04 6.78
N VAL A 84 -1.70 22.30 6.74
CA VAL A 84 -1.10 22.99 7.90
C VAL A 84 -1.60 24.43 7.95
N GLY A 85 -1.84 24.91 9.17
CA GLY A 85 -2.13 26.33 9.44
C GLY A 85 -3.58 26.74 9.23
N SER A 86 -3.82 28.03 9.46
CA SER A 86 -5.08 28.71 9.20
C SER A 86 -4.78 30.06 8.53
N PRO A 87 -5.09 30.25 7.23
CA PRO A 87 -5.78 29.30 6.34
C PRO A 87 -4.97 28.03 6.05
N ALA A 88 -5.68 26.93 5.81
CA ALA A 88 -5.08 25.61 5.61
C ALA A 88 -4.32 25.53 4.27
N THR A 89 -3.02 25.25 4.33
CA THR A 89 -2.16 25.04 3.15
C THR A 89 -1.93 23.56 2.95
N VAL A 90 -2.14 23.04 1.73
CA VAL A 90 -1.86 21.63 1.39
C VAL A 90 -0.36 21.42 1.28
N ILE A 91 0.19 20.53 2.11
CA ILE A 91 1.60 20.15 2.07
C ILE A 91 1.80 18.95 1.15
N ARG A 92 0.95 17.93 1.28
CA ARG A 92 1.07 16.69 0.50
C ARG A 92 -0.26 15.94 0.41
N THR A 93 -0.44 15.25 -0.70
CA THR A 93 -1.57 14.35 -0.95
C THR A 93 -1.06 12.92 -1.12
N PHE A 94 -1.81 11.95 -0.62
CA PHE A 94 -1.45 10.52 -0.61
C PHE A 94 -2.58 9.69 -1.21
N GLY A 95 -2.24 8.54 -1.79
CA GLY A 95 -3.20 7.64 -2.44
C GLY A 95 -3.61 8.06 -3.87
N PRO A 96 -4.59 7.38 -4.47
CA PRO A 96 -5.38 6.28 -3.89
C PRO A 96 -4.61 4.95 -3.77
N TYR A 97 -5.09 4.03 -2.94
CA TYR A 97 -4.54 2.68 -2.78
C TYR A 97 -5.55 1.63 -3.25
N SER A 98 -5.12 0.73 -4.12
CA SER A 98 -5.91 -0.41 -4.60
C SER A 98 -5.51 -1.71 -3.90
N GLY A 99 -6.45 -2.64 -3.78
CA GLY A 99 -6.18 -3.96 -3.17
C GLY A 99 -6.08 -3.96 -1.64
N VAL A 100 -6.40 -2.85 -0.98
CA VAL A 100 -6.40 -2.71 0.48
C VAL A 100 -7.63 -1.94 0.96
N THR A 101 -8.02 -2.23 2.20
CA THR A 101 -8.94 -1.42 3.00
C THR A 101 -8.16 -0.81 4.14
N ILE A 102 -8.45 0.44 4.48
CA ILE A 102 -7.79 1.17 5.56
C ILE A 102 -8.87 1.66 6.51
N ALA A 103 -8.92 1.07 7.71
CA ALA A 103 -9.87 1.44 8.75
C ALA A 103 -9.14 2.15 9.89
N ALA A 104 -9.53 3.40 10.17
CA ALA A 104 -9.03 4.14 11.32
C ALA A 104 -9.88 3.84 12.56
N SER A 105 -9.27 3.82 13.74
CA SER A 105 -9.99 3.72 15.02
C SER A 105 -10.85 4.94 15.33
N SER A 106 -10.57 6.08 14.68
CA SER A 106 -11.33 7.31 14.84
C SER A 106 -11.39 8.12 13.55
N GLY A 107 -12.61 8.36 13.07
CA GLY A 107 -12.96 9.37 12.08
C GLY A 107 -12.11 9.43 10.80
N ASN A 108 -12.25 10.57 10.13
CA ASN A 108 -11.62 10.85 8.84
C ASN A 108 -10.52 11.91 8.95
N THR A 109 -10.15 12.28 10.17
CA THR A 109 -9.25 13.40 10.46
C THR A 109 -8.35 13.05 11.63
N LEU A 110 -7.05 13.30 11.47
CA LEU A 110 -6.03 13.21 12.50
C LEU A 110 -5.26 14.54 12.52
N SER A 111 -5.38 15.30 13.60
CA SER A 111 -4.71 16.60 13.75
C SER A 111 -3.61 16.54 14.80
N PHE A 112 -2.52 17.25 14.52
CA PHE A 112 -1.36 17.42 15.40
C PHE A 112 -1.27 18.88 15.83
N GLY A 113 -1.10 19.10 17.13
CA GLY A 113 -0.80 20.41 17.71
C GLY A 113 0.61 20.88 17.38
N ASN A 114 0.89 22.14 17.69
CA ASN A 114 2.20 22.76 17.52
C ASN A 114 3.30 22.13 18.40
N ASP A 115 2.92 21.36 19.43
CA ASP A 115 3.80 20.53 20.25
C ASP A 115 4.09 19.15 19.63
N GLY A 116 3.51 18.87 18.47
CA GLY A 116 3.66 17.62 17.73
C GLY A 116 2.86 16.44 18.30
N ARG A 117 1.92 16.70 19.22
CA ARG A 117 1.02 15.67 19.76
C ARG A 117 -0.31 15.63 19.02
N PRO A 118 -0.95 14.46 18.87
CA PRO A 118 -2.31 14.36 18.36
C PRO A 118 -3.29 15.11 19.27
N THR A 119 -4.20 15.90 18.69
CA THR A 119 -5.16 16.70 19.46
C THR A 119 -6.32 15.89 20.02
N ALA A 120 -6.64 14.74 19.40
CA ALA A 120 -7.73 13.84 19.80
C ALA A 120 -7.26 12.53 20.44
N GLY A 121 -5.98 12.45 20.84
CA GLY A 121 -5.37 11.23 21.38
C GLY A 121 -4.84 10.28 20.30
N GLY A 122 -4.41 9.09 20.72
CA GLY A 122 -3.82 8.10 19.81
C GLY A 122 -4.84 7.52 18.83
N VAL A 123 -4.38 7.14 17.65
CA VAL A 123 -5.18 6.56 16.56
C VAL A 123 -4.47 5.35 15.99
N THR A 124 -5.22 4.31 15.64
CA THR A 124 -4.69 3.15 14.92
C THR A 124 -5.33 3.05 13.54
N PHE A 125 -4.53 2.70 12.53
CA PHE A 125 -5.00 2.40 11.18
C PHE A 125 -4.76 0.92 10.88
N GLN A 126 -5.85 0.20 10.68
CA GLN A 126 -5.85 -1.18 10.24
C GLN A 126 -5.81 -1.21 8.70
N VAL A 127 -4.70 -1.72 8.14
CA VAL A 127 -4.53 -1.92 6.70
C VAL A 127 -4.72 -3.39 6.38
N THR A 128 -5.85 -3.72 5.75
CA THR A 128 -6.24 -5.10 5.45
C THR A 128 -6.28 -5.31 3.93
N PRO A 129 -5.55 -6.29 3.36
CA PRO A 129 -5.63 -6.61 1.94
C PRO A 129 -7.04 -7.10 1.57
N THR A 130 -7.53 -6.74 0.38
CA THR A 130 -8.88 -7.17 -0.08
C THR A 130 -8.91 -8.61 -0.57
N SER A 131 -7.75 -9.17 -0.91
CA SER A 131 -7.61 -10.56 -1.36
C SER A 131 -7.15 -11.42 -0.18
N ALA A 132 -8.02 -12.32 0.27
CA ALA A 132 -7.70 -13.30 1.32
C ALA A 132 -6.79 -14.40 0.75
N SER A 133 -5.51 -14.08 0.55
CA SER A 133 -4.47 -15.08 0.29
C SER A 133 -3.79 -15.40 1.62
N GLN A 134 -3.65 -16.71 1.93
CA GLN A 134 -3.08 -17.21 3.19
C GLN A 134 -1.68 -16.63 3.52
N SER A 135 -0.99 -16.06 2.52
CA SER A 135 0.36 -15.49 2.62
C SER A 135 0.40 -13.98 2.88
N VAL A 136 -0.74 -13.27 2.89
CA VAL A 136 -0.76 -11.80 3.00
C VAL A 136 -1.28 -11.39 4.37
N SER A 137 -0.37 -10.89 5.20
CA SER A 137 -0.71 -10.37 6.52
C SER A 137 -1.23 -8.94 6.44
N SER A 138 -2.21 -8.62 7.27
CA SER A 138 -2.60 -7.23 7.51
C SER A 138 -1.50 -6.47 8.26
N SER A 139 -1.58 -5.15 8.29
CA SER A 139 -0.68 -4.30 9.08
C SER A 139 -1.48 -3.33 9.93
N CYS A 140 -0.97 -3.02 11.12
CA CYS A 140 -1.49 -2.00 12.00
C CYS A 140 -0.50 -0.83 12.10
N VAL A 141 -0.95 0.38 11.77
CA VAL A 141 -0.18 1.61 12.02
C VAL A 141 -0.72 2.26 13.29
N GLN A 142 0.06 2.25 14.35
CA GLN A 142 -0.31 2.82 15.65
C GLN A 142 0.32 4.20 15.82
N VAL A 143 -0.51 5.21 16.09
CA VAL A 143 -0.11 6.55 16.48
C VAL A 143 -0.43 6.72 17.96
N GLY A 144 0.59 6.75 18.81
CA GLY A 144 0.42 6.96 20.25
C GLY A 144 0.01 8.40 20.58
N GLY A 145 -0.54 8.63 21.78
CA GLY A 145 -0.95 9.98 22.24
C GLY A 145 0.19 11.00 22.37
N THR A 146 1.45 10.57 22.26
CA THR A 146 2.63 11.45 22.20
C THR A 146 3.10 11.74 20.77
N GLY A 147 2.38 11.25 19.75
CA GLY A 147 2.76 11.38 18.34
C GLY A 147 3.81 10.38 17.85
N ARG A 148 4.12 9.33 18.65
CA ARG A 148 4.96 8.22 18.21
C ARG A 148 4.19 7.34 17.23
N VAL A 149 4.76 7.12 16.04
CA VAL A 149 4.23 6.17 15.07
C VAL A 149 4.97 4.83 15.13
N ALA A 150 4.23 3.73 15.05
CA ALA A 150 4.76 2.38 14.94
C ALA A 150 3.95 1.60 13.91
N VAL A 151 4.61 0.76 13.12
CA VAL A 151 3.96 -0.16 12.19
C VAL A 151 4.20 -1.57 12.68
N VAL A 152 3.12 -2.31 12.90
CA VAL A 152 3.14 -3.68 13.43
C VAL A 152 2.47 -4.59 12.40
N SER A 153 3.02 -5.77 12.18
CA SER A 153 2.35 -6.79 11.36
C SER A 153 1.17 -7.39 12.13
N GLY A 154 0.04 -7.59 11.46
CA GLY A 154 -1.18 -8.15 12.03
C GLY A 154 -2.31 -7.13 12.18
N THR A 155 -3.27 -7.48 13.03
CA THR A 155 -4.41 -6.64 13.38
C THR A 155 -4.09 -5.69 14.52
N CYS A 156 -4.66 -4.49 14.52
CA CYS A 156 -4.62 -3.57 15.63
C CYS A 156 -5.30 -4.18 16.87
N SER A 157 -4.62 -4.11 18.01
CA SER A 157 -5.08 -4.53 19.34
C SER A 157 -5.04 -3.37 20.31
#